data_AF-A0A3M1TE19-F1
#
_entry.id   AF-A0A3M1TE19-F1
#
_cell.length_a   1.000
_cell.length_b   1.000
_cell.length_c   1.000
_cell.angle_alpha   90.00
_cell.angle_beta   90.00
_cell.angle_gamma   90.00
#
_symmetry.space_group_name_H-M   'P 1'
#
loop_
_entity.id
_entity.type
_entity.pdbx_description
1 polymer ?
#
loop_
_entity_poly.entity_id
_entity_poly.type
_entity_poly.pdbx_seq_one_letter_code
_entity_poly.pdbx_strand_id
1 'polypeptide(L)'
;MLGGFSLATIALPKRGVKGIGLVALAVGILFAAARSIAAADVVGTITRVAGWQMALDRLWTGVGLGGVSLLYPQYRPFWGGRLGEWTGHIRSTPLQVLAEWGIGGAILAVAAIALFAYQGILWQARFRPWEMVSWARHRSSDTDRAVFVDSLFPLCLYGGCLAYAIVGWLDYSLDRPAIAGTLVLYFAVLLSRWRVPPLAPMPLLIPLAGLGFLGAAIVWLTPVRYAGLLSARGVAALRSQPPDVASCVRDLTRSSQLAPWKPESALQLGWVSGSLRWQEEKIPKETIDWWQRGIAAAPDWVFGYARLGWLLLKNDPPLAAKAFGRAIELVPAQRGVFYGLGRALLSDGQTERAIEAFALEILRDPAFVTRPLWAQPDLEPLFKQVGERLEEKYAILLKDDSLSPELKQDLHQNRGGLRWWLENYKQAREDWQEDGSETSKLVLQLASLESSESVETKLRLLPPSAAKWAIEAWLHPEHRLKRLQDAWALATPKTVSPEIVGQSLSTMNAAPNFDDWLKRGSPTQMTPLFDADGMSGNGAFEGGKLEDFPQLSENTVLTHFFADRLWRSPDYFPEFDKALQLWRTALLKAALQRE
;
A
#
# COMPACT_ATOMS: atom_id res chain seq x y z
N MET A 1 20.56 41.55 -15.90
CA MET A 1 20.81 41.77 -17.34
C MET A 1 19.67 41.16 -18.12
N LEU A 2 18.83 42.02 -18.68
CA LEU A 2 17.86 41.70 -19.72
C LEU A 2 18.61 41.20 -20.96
N GLY A 3 18.11 40.15 -21.61
CA GLY A 3 18.60 39.69 -22.91
C GLY A 3 17.45 39.06 -23.67
N GLY A 4 16.79 39.87 -24.51
CA GLY A 4 15.60 39.47 -25.26
C GLY A 4 15.89 38.42 -26.33
N PHE A 5 14.98 37.45 -26.45
CA PHE A 5 14.81 36.70 -27.69
C PHE A 5 13.67 37.33 -28.50
N SER A 6 14.08 37.94 -29.61
CA SER A 6 13.22 38.43 -30.68
C SER A 6 12.41 37.27 -31.26
N LEU A 7 11.08 37.39 -31.21
CA LEU A 7 10.16 36.56 -31.97
C LEU A 7 10.33 36.87 -33.46
N ALA A 8 11.15 36.08 -34.15
CA ALA A 8 11.11 36.01 -35.60
C ALA A 8 9.74 35.45 -36.01
N THR A 9 8.90 36.33 -36.53
CA THR A 9 7.60 36.04 -37.14
C THR A 9 7.77 35.06 -38.30
N ILE A 10 7.62 33.76 -38.03
CA ILE A 10 7.38 32.77 -39.07
C ILE A 10 5.92 32.93 -39.50
N ALA A 11 5.72 33.53 -40.68
CA ALA A 11 4.42 33.60 -41.32
C ALA A 11 3.98 32.20 -41.76
N LEU A 12 3.20 31.51 -40.92
CA LEU A 12 2.58 30.23 -41.26
C LEU A 12 1.19 30.45 -41.89
N PRO A 13 0.81 29.65 -42.91
CA PRO A 13 -0.46 29.80 -43.60
C PRO A 13 -1.66 29.46 -42.70
N LYS A 14 -2.76 30.21 -42.88
CA LYS A 14 -4.00 30.23 -42.08
C LYS A 14 -4.77 28.89 -41.93
N ARG A 15 -4.25 27.76 -42.40
CA ARG A 15 -4.86 26.42 -42.26
C ARG A 15 -4.18 25.50 -41.23
N GLY A 16 -3.04 25.90 -40.65
CA GLY A 16 -2.24 25.03 -39.76
C GLY A 16 -2.61 25.01 -38.26
N VAL A 17 -3.35 26.00 -37.75
CA VAL A 17 -3.53 26.20 -36.29
C VAL A 17 -4.42 25.11 -35.66
N LYS A 18 -5.37 24.54 -36.41
CA LYS A 18 -6.18 23.39 -35.96
C LYS A 18 -5.36 22.09 -35.87
N GLY A 19 -4.29 21.97 -36.65
CA GLY A 19 -3.39 20.81 -36.64
C GLY A 19 -2.42 20.83 -35.45
N ILE A 20 -1.91 22.00 -35.07
CA ILE A 20 -0.87 22.11 -34.04
C ILE A 20 -1.42 21.79 -32.63
N GLY A 21 -2.65 22.21 -32.31
CA GLY A 21 -3.29 21.86 -31.04
C GLY A 21 -3.64 20.37 -30.94
N LEU A 22 -4.06 19.76 -32.05
CA LEU A 22 -4.39 18.33 -32.12
C LEU A 22 -3.12 17.47 -32.11
N VAL A 23 -2.03 17.95 -32.72
CA VAL A 23 -0.70 17.34 -32.65
C VAL A 23 -0.10 17.51 -31.26
N ALA A 24 -0.24 18.65 -30.58
CA ALA A 24 0.23 18.81 -29.19
C ALA A 24 -0.57 17.94 -28.21
N LEU A 25 -1.89 17.80 -28.40
CA LEU A 25 -2.74 16.90 -27.62
C LEU A 25 -2.41 15.43 -27.92
N ALA A 26 -2.23 15.05 -29.19
CA ALA A 26 -1.84 13.71 -29.60
C ALA A 26 -0.43 13.36 -29.15
N VAL A 27 0.52 14.30 -29.20
CA VAL A 27 1.88 14.15 -28.68
C VAL A 27 1.86 14.08 -27.16
N GLY A 28 1.00 14.82 -26.46
CA GLY A 28 0.81 14.71 -25.01
C GLY A 28 0.20 13.37 -24.57
N ILE A 29 -0.80 12.87 -25.32
CA ILE A 29 -1.41 11.55 -25.12
C ILE A 29 -0.43 10.44 -25.48
N LEU A 30 0.36 10.59 -26.56
CA LEU A 30 1.42 9.67 -26.95
C LEU A 30 2.61 9.72 -25.98
N PHE A 31 2.95 10.87 -25.39
CA PHE A 31 3.97 10.97 -24.34
C PHE A 31 3.48 10.36 -23.04
N ALA A 32 2.21 10.56 -22.66
CA ALA A 32 1.60 9.92 -21.50
C ALA A 32 1.46 8.41 -21.69
N ALA A 33 1.07 7.96 -22.88
CA ALA A 33 1.03 6.55 -23.26
C ALA A 33 2.44 5.95 -23.30
N ALA A 34 3.41 6.62 -23.95
CA ALA A 34 4.81 6.18 -24.01
C ALA A 34 5.46 6.17 -22.63
N ARG A 35 5.16 7.11 -21.74
CA ARG A 35 5.64 7.10 -20.34
C ARG A 35 4.96 6.02 -19.49
N SER A 36 3.71 5.67 -19.81
CA SER A 36 3.01 4.50 -19.21
C SER A 36 3.47 3.15 -19.75
N ILE A 37 4.12 3.14 -20.91
CA ILE A 37 4.70 1.96 -21.57
C ILE A 37 6.20 1.81 -21.23
N ALA A 38 6.92 2.92 -20.99
CA ALA A 38 8.38 2.94 -20.85
C ALA A 38 8.92 2.72 -19.43
N ALA A 39 8.06 2.49 -18.44
CA ALA A 39 8.48 1.93 -17.16
C ALA A 39 7.56 0.77 -16.83
N ALA A 40 7.96 -0.45 -17.22
CA ALA A 40 7.33 -1.66 -16.72
C ALA A 40 7.73 -1.85 -15.24
N ASP A 41 7.27 -0.93 -14.39
CA ASP A 41 7.26 -1.13 -12.95
C ASP A 41 6.29 -2.29 -12.67
N VAL A 42 6.78 -3.30 -11.96
CA VAL A 42 6.03 -4.50 -11.55
C VAL A 42 4.69 -4.12 -10.92
N VAL A 43 4.70 -3.08 -10.09
CA VAL A 43 3.50 -2.54 -9.45
C VAL A 43 2.48 -2.04 -10.48
N GLY A 44 2.95 -1.41 -11.56
CA GLY A 44 2.12 -0.99 -12.69
C GLY A 44 1.43 -2.17 -13.39
N THR A 45 2.08 -3.33 -13.45
CA THR A 45 1.47 -4.54 -14.05
C THR A 45 0.39 -5.13 -13.15
N ILE A 46 0.65 -5.29 -11.84
CA ILE A 46 -0.34 -5.76 -10.86
C ILE A 46 -1.60 -4.89 -10.90
N THR A 47 -1.41 -3.56 -10.80
CA THR A 47 -2.50 -2.59 -10.74
C THR A 47 -3.31 -2.53 -12.04
N ARG A 48 -2.67 -2.69 -13.22
CA ARG A 48 -3.38 -2.77 -14.51
C ARG A 48 -4.23 -4.03 -14.65
N VAL A 49 -3.73 -5.17 -14.19
CA VAL A 49 -4.51 -6.43 -14.21
C VAL A 49 -5.74 -6.31 -13.33
N ALA A 50 -5.57 -5.81 -12.09
CA ALA A 50 -6.68 -5.54 -11.19
C ALA A 50 -7.70 -4.56 -11.81
N GLY A 51 -7.21 -3.46 -12.40
CA GLY A 51 -8.07 -2.47 -13.06
C GLY A 51 -8.86 -3.04 -14.24
N TRP A 52 -8.26 -3.92 -15.05
CA TRP A 52 -8.98 -4.62 -16.11
C TRP A 52 -10.05 -5.57 -15.58
N GLN A 53 -9.75 -6.34 -14.53
CA GLN A 53 -10.74 -7.23 -13.94
C GLN A 53 -11.93 -6.45 -13.35
N MET A 54 -11.66 -5.35 -12.63
CA MET A 54 -12.69 -4.44 -12.13
C MET A 54 -13.57 -3.87 -13.24
N ALA A 55 -12.93 -3.41 -14.33
CA ALA A 55 -13.64 -2.88 -15.49
C ALA A 55 -14.51 -3.94 -16.18
N LEU A 56 -14.01 -5.17 -16.32
CA LEU A 56 -14.74 -6.25 -16.99
C LEU A 56 -15.94 -6.73 -16.17
N ASP A 57 -15.83 -6.76 -14.85
CA ASP A 57 -16.93 -7.14 -13.96
C ASP A 57 -18.12 -6.18 -14.03
N ARG A 58 -17.85 -4.89 -14.32
CA ARG A 58 -18.88 -3.84 -14.42
C ARG A 58 -18.68 -2.92 -15.63
N LEU A 59 -18.62 -3.52 -16.81
CA LEU A 59 -18.23 -2.82 -18.05
C LEU A 59 -19.00 -1.52 -18.32
N TRP A 60 -20.31 -1.48 -18.06
CA TRP A 60 -21.15 -0.34 -18.39
C TRP A 60 -21.22 0.75 -17.32
N THR A 61 -21.22 0.36 -16.05
CA THR A 61 -21.47 1.29 -14.92
C THR A 61 -20.22 1.59 -14.10
N GLY A 62 -19.19 0.75 -14.22
CA GLY A 62 -18.07 0.72 -13.30
C GLY A 62 -18.48 0.37 -11.87
N VAL A 63 -17.53 0.47 -10.95
CA VAL A 63 -17.72 0.24 -9.51
C VAL A 63 -18.26 1.46 -8.76
N GLY A 64 -18.32 2.62 -9.41
CA GLY A 64 -18.68 3.90 -8.80
C GLY A 64 -17.47 4.72 -8.38
N LEU A 65 -17.69 6.04 -8.24
CA LEU A 65 -16.67 7.02 -7.86
C LEU A 65 -16.02 6.67 -6.51
N GLY A 66 -14.69 6.59 -6.48
CA GLY A 66 -13.92 6.23 -5.28
C GLY A 66 -14.06 4.76 -4.84
N GLY A 67 -14.83 3.94 -5.58
CA GLY A 67 -15.03 2.52 -5.25
C GLY A 67 -13.80 1.66 -5.53
N VAL A 68 -12.91 2.10 -6.41
CA VAL A 68 -11.69 1.35 -6.76
C VAL A 68 -10.82 1.11 -5.54
N SER A 69 -10.52 2.13 -4.73
CA SER A 69 -9.63 1.95 -3.57
C SER A 69 -10.21 1.00 -2.51
N LEU A 70 -11.54 0.91 -2.41
CA LEU A 70 -12.24 0.01 -1.50
C LEU A 70 -12.26 -1.44 -1.99
N LEU A 71 -12.51 -1.64 -3.29
CA LEU A 71 -12.64 -2.96 -3.89
C LEU A 71 -11.31 -3.51 -4.40
N TYR A 72 -10.25 -2.71 -4.49
CA TYR A 72 -8.95 -3.11 -5.03
C TYR A 72 -8.42 -4.44 -4.45
N PRO A 73 -8.52 -4.70 -3.13
CA PRO A 73 -8.07 -5.97 -2.57
C PRO A 73 -8.76 -7.21 -3.16
N GLN A 74 -10.04 -7.10 -3.56
CA GLN A 74 -10.81 -8.20 -4.15
C GLN A 74 -10.29 -8.61 -5.54
N TYR A 75 -9.81 -7.64 -6.32
CA TYR A 75 -9.36 -7.82 -7.70
C TYR A 75 -7.84 -7.94 -7.81
N ARG A 76 -7.14 -8.00 -6.68
CA ARG A 76 -5.69 -8.14 -6.68
C ARG A 76 -5.32 -9.54 -7.15
N PRO A 77 -4.41 -9.68 -8.12
CA PRO A 77 -3.94 -11.00 -8.50
C PRO A 77 -3.14 -11.64 -7.35
N PHE A 78 -3.41 -12.92 -7.06
CA PHE A 78 -2.69 -13.67 -6.02
C PHE A 78 -1.17 -13.75 -6.27
N TRP A 79 -0.74 -13.62 -7.52
CA TRP A 79 0.68 -13.61 -7.93
C TRP A 79 1.37 -12.26 -7.72
N GLY A 80 0.66 -11.24 -7.21
CA GLY A 80 1.20 -9.92 -6.92
C GLY A 80 2.22 -9.88 -5.78
N GLY A 81 2.40 -10.98 -5.04
CA GLY A 81 3.35 -11.08 -3.94
C GLY A 81 3.16 -10.00 -2.86
N ARG A 82 4.28 -9.61 -2.22
CA ARG A 82 4.33 -8.56 -1.18
C ARG A 82 4.13 -7.19 -1.80
N LEU A 83 4.59 -6.97 -3.03
CA LEU A 83 4.34 -5.72 -3.76
C LEU A 83 2.84 -5.47 -3.99
N GLY A 84 2.03 -6.52 -4.06
CA GLY A 84 0.58 -6.43 -4.05
C GLY A 84 0.08 -5.66 -2.83
N GLU A 85 0.58 -5.96 -1.62
CA GLU A 85 0.15 -5.38 -0.33
C GLU A 85 0.08 -3.85 -0.35
N TRP A 86 1.15 -3.23 -0.86
CA TRP A 86 1.39 -1.78 -0.84
C TRP A 86 0.65 -1.00 -1.93
N THR A 87 -0.23 -1.66 -2.69
CA THR A 87 -0.95 -1.04 -3.80
C THR A 87 -2.43 -0.96 -3.47
N GLY A 88 -2.98 0.25 -3.53
CA GLY A 88 -4.41 0.52 -3.29
C GLY A 88 -5.08 1.34 -4.38
N HIS A 89 -4.37 1.64 -5.47
CA HIS A 89 -4.86 2.49 -6.56
C HIS A 89 -4.39 1.94 -7.92
N ILE A 90 -5.20 2.15 -8.97
CA ILE A 90 -4.82 1.77 -10.33
C ILE A 90 -3.84 2.80 -10.88
N ARG A 91 -2.61 2.40 -11.21
CA ARG A 91 -1.59 3.27 -11.82
C ARG A 91 -1.79 3.45 -13.33
N SER A 92 -3.04 3.69 -13.73
CA SER A 92 -3.43 3.94 -15.12
C SER A 92 -4.73 4.72 -15.13
N THR A 93 -4.67 6.00 -15.52
CA THR A 93 -5.85 6.86 -15.50
C THR A 93 -6.97 6.39 -16.43
N PRO A 94 -6.70 5.90 -17.66
CA PRO A 94 -7.75 5.34 -18.51
C PRO A 94 -8.46 4.14 -17.87
N LEU A 95 -7.70 3.25 -17.21
CA LEU A 95 -8.28 2.11 -16.51
C LEU A 95 -9.00 2.51 -15.22
N GLN A 96 -8.51 3.53 -14.50
CA GLN A 96 -9.21 4.08 -13.34
C GLN A 96 -10.60 4.60 -13.76
N VAL A 97 -10.68 5.39 -14.83
CA VAL A 97 -11.97 5.89 -15.36
C VAL A 97 -12.87 4.74 -15.77
N LEU A 98 -12.34 3.76 -16.50
CA LEU A 98 -13.13 2.62 -16.94
C LEU A 98 -13.62 1.76 -15.75
N ALA A 99 -12.76 1.51 -14.77
CA ALA A 99 -13.11 0.74 -13.58
C ALA A 99 -14.15 1.48 -12.73
N GLU A 100 -14.00 2.78 -12.49
CA GLU A 100 -14.92 3.54 -11.65
C GLU A 100 -16.25 3.87 -12.37
N TRP A 101 -16.23 4.26 -13.64
CA TRP A 101 -17.39 4.86 -14.33
C TRP A 101 -18.00 3.93 -15.39
N GLY A 102 -17.25 2.90 -15.80
CA GLY A 102 -17.59 2.08 -16.95
C GLY A 102 -17.62 2.87 -18.26
N ILE A 103 -17.99 2.18 -19.33
CA ILE A 103 -18.16 2.77 -20.66
C ILE A 103 -19.29 3.81 -20.63
N GLY A 104 -20.38 3.56 -19.90
CA GLY A 104 -21.52 4.47 -19.82
C GLY A 104 -21.15 5.81 -19.21
N GLY A 105 -20.47 5.82 -18.07
CA GLY A 105 -20.02 7.05 -17.44
C GLY A 105 -18.94 7.77 -18.25
N ALA A 106 -18.04 7.04 -18.91
CA ALA A 106 -17.08 7.64 -19.84
C ALA A 106 -17.76 8.32 -21.05
N ILE A 107 -18.79 7.70 -21.64
CA ILE A 107 -19.60 8.30 -22.71
C ILE A 107 -20.30 9.57 -22.22
N LEU A 108 -20.92 9.52 -21.03
CA LEU A 108 -21.59 10.69 -20.44
C LEU A 108 -20.60 11.84 -20.18
N ALA A 109 -19.39 11.53 -19.70
CA ALA A 109 -18.34 12.52 -19.49
C ALA A 109 -17.91 13.18 -20.80
N VAL A 110 -17.63 12.38 -21.83
CA VAL A 110 -17.26 12.88 -23.16
C VAL A 110 -18.41 13.66 -23.79
N ALA A 111 -19.65 13.21 -23.65
CA ALA A 111 -20.83 13.93 -24.14
C ALA A 111 -21.00 15.28 -23.43
N ALA A 112 -20.78 15.35 -22.11
CA ALA A 112 -20.84 16.59 -21.34
C ALA A 112 -19.74 17.57 -21.78
N ILE A 113 -18.51 17.10 -21.96
CA ILE A 113 -17.39 17.90 -22.48
C ILE A 113 -17.68 18.40 -23.90
N ALA A 114 -18.16 17.52 -24.78
CA ALA A 114 -18.52 17.86 -26.15
C ALA A 114 -19.66 18.88 -26.21
N LEU A 115 -20.68 18.72 -25.36
CA LEU A 115 -21.79 19.67 -25.23
C LEU A 115 -21.29 21.03 -24.75
N PHE A 116 -20.43 21.06 -23.72
CA PHE A 116 -19.84 22.30 -23.20
C PHE A 116 -18.99 23.02 -24.26
N ALA A 117 -18.16 22.27 -24.99
CA ALA A 117 -17.36 22.80 -26.09
C ALA A 117 -18.25 23.30 -27.25
N TYR A 118 -19.30 22.55 -27.61
CA TYR A 118 -20.26 22.95 -28.63
C TYR A 118 -21.00 24.24 -28.26
N GLN A 119 -21.45 24.38 -27.01
CA GLN A 119 -22.04 25.61 -26.49
C GLN A 119 -21.06 26.79 -26.57
N GLY A 120 -19.79 26.57 -26.22
CA GLY A 120 -18.74 27.58 -26.39
C GLY A 120 -18.55 28.01 -27.86
N ILE A 121 -18.61 27.07 -28.81
CA ILE A 121 -18.52 27.35 -30.26
C ILE A 121 -19.75 28.09 -30.77
N LEU A 122 -20.96 27.68 -30.38
CA LEU A 122 -22.20 28.38 -30.73
C LEU A 122 -22.20 29.82 -30.18
N TRP A 123 -21.71 29.99 -28.96
CA TRP A 123 -21.56 31.31 -28.35
C TRP A 123 -20.61 32.19 -29.17
N GLN A 124 -19.46 31.66 -29.61
CA GLN A 124 -18.55 32.36 -30.52
C GLN A 124 -19.23 32.72 -31.84
N ALA A 125 -19.96 31.78 -32.45
CA ALA A 125 -20.65 32.01 -33.72
C ALA A 125 -21.69 33.15 -33.63
N ARG A 126 -22.34 33.30 -32.47
CA ARG A 126 -23.28 34.40 -32.19
C ARG A 126 -22.61 35.76 -32.03
N PHE A 127 -21.32 35.79 -31.71
CA PHE A 127 -20.50 37.00 -31.57
C PHE A 127 -19.80 37.45 -32.87
N ARG A 128 -20.13 36.86 -34.03
CA ARG A 128 -19.64 37.25 -35.38
C ARG A 128 -18.11 37.39 -35.50
N PRO A 129 -17.36 36.27 -35.41
CA PRO A 129 -15.89 36.28 -35.41
C PRO A 129 -15.25 36.72 -36.75
N TRP A 130 -16.01 36.81 -37.84
CA TRP A 130 -15.54 37.36 -39.11
C TRP A 130 -15.38 38.90 -39.07
N GLU A 131 -16.15 39.60 -38.24
CA GLU A 131 -15.97 41.04 -37.99
C GLU A 131 -14.65 41.30 -37.23
N MET A 132 -14.21 40.35 -36.38
CA MET A 132 -12.92 40.36 -35.65
C MET A 132 -11.69 40.34 -36.58
N VAL A 133 -11.71 39.57 -37.68
CA VAL A 133 -10.58 39.44 -38.62
C VAL A 133 -10.45 40.65 -39.55
N SER A 134 -11.55 41.36 -39.80
CA SER A 134 -11.55 42.69 -40.43
C SER A 134 -11.13 43.78 -39.44
N TRP A 135 -11.55 43.72 -38.18
CA TRP A 135 -11.23 44.71 -37.14
C TRP A 135 -9.77 44.68 -36.67
N ALA A 136 -9.16 43.50 -36.53
CA ALA A 136 -7.74 43.40 -36.17
C ALA A 136 -6.79 43.99 -37.23
N ARG A 137 -7.27 44.19 -38.46
CA ARG A 137 -6.51 44.78 -39.57
C ARG A 137 -6.61 46.30 -39.64
N HIS A 138 -7.52 46.96 -38.91
CA HIS A 138 -7.65 48.42 -38.92
C HIS A 138 -7.53 48.92 -37.47
N ARG A 139 -6.31 49.31 -37.07
CA ARG A 139 -6.03 49.88 -35.73
C ARG A 139 -6.22 51.38 -35.76
N SER A 140 -7.00 51.97 -34.83
CA SER A 140 -6.65 53.29 -34.27
C SER A 140 -7.40 53.78 -33.01
N SER A 141 -8.44 53.15 -32.43
CA SER A 141 -9.12 53.72 -31.24
C SER A 141 -9.08 52.83 -29.98
N ASP A 142 -9.05 53.45 -28.78
CA ASP A 142 -9.10 52.74 -27.48
C ASP A 142 -10.42 51.97 -27.28
N THR A 143 -11.50 52.44 -27.89
CA THR A 143 -12.79 51.77 -27.98
C THR A 143 -12.70 50.42 -28.70
N ASP A 144 -11.82 50.29 -29.71
CA ASP A 144 -11.67 49.05 -30.48
C ASP A 144 -10.92 47.96 -29.69
N ARG A 145 -10.02 48.37 -28.79
CA ARG A 145 -9.33 47.45 -27.87
C ARG A 145 -10.28 46.87 -26.82
N ALA A 146 -11.19 47.69 -26.28
CA ALA A 146 -12.17 47.24 -25.29
C ALA A 146 -13.08 46.13 -25.86
N VAL A 147 -13.57 46.29 -27.09
CA VAL A 147 -14.45 45.29 -27.74
C VAL A 147 -13.70 43.99 -28.08
N PHE A 148 -12.42 44.08 -28.45
CA PHE A 148 -11.57 42.91 -28.67
C PHE A 148 -11.35 42.11 -27.37
N VAL A 149 -11.02 42.80 -26.27
CA VAL A 149 -10.86 42.19 -24.95
C VAL A 149 -12.18 41.58 -24.47
N ASP A 150 -13.31 42.27 -24.65
CA ASP A 150 -14.65 41.79 -24.30
C ASP A 150 -15.05 40.50 -25.04
N SER A 151 -14.51 40.27 -26.24
CA SER A 151 -14.81 39.09 -27.06
C SER A 151 -13.87 37.91 -26.74
N LEU A 152 -12.60 38.17 -26.42
CA LEU A 152 -11.60 37.15 -26.06
C LEU A 152 -11.72 36.67 -24.62
N PHE A 153 -12.19 37.52 -23.71
CA PHE A 153 -12.24 37.21 -22.29
C PHE A 153 -13.13 35.99 -21.97
N PRO A 154 -14.36 35.85 -22.52
CA PRO A 154 -15.18 34.66 -22.27
C PRO A 154 -14.61 33.40 -22.93
N LEU A 155 -13.91 33.53 -24.06
CA LEU A 155 -13.17 32.45 -24.71
C LEU A 155 -12.09 31.87 -23.77
N CYS A 156 -11.33 32.74 -23.11
CA CYS A 156 -10.34 32.34 -22.11
C CYS A 156 -11.02 31.66 -20.89
N LEU A 157 -12.18 32.14 -20.46
CA LEU A 157 -12.94 31.53 -19.36
C LEU A 157 -13.50 30.15 -19.73
N TYR A 158 -14.09 29.99 -20.93
CA TYR A 158 -14.52 28.69 -21.45
C TYR A 158 -13.34 27.72 -21.59
N GLY A 159 -12.20 28.20 -22.12
CA GLY A 159 -10.96 27.42 -22.21
C GLY A 159 -10.44 27.00 -20.84
N GLY A 160 -10.51 27.88 -19.84
CA GLY A 160 -10.15 27.59 -18.45
C GLY A 160 -11.08 26.56 -17.81
N CYS A 161 -12.40 26.69 -17.98
CA CYS A 161 -13.37 25.71 -17.51
C CYS A 161 -13.21 24.35 -18.20
N LEU A 162 -12.94 24.32 -19.50
CA LEU A 162 -12.70 23.08 -20.25
C LEU A 162 -11.38 22.41 -19.82
N ALA A 163 -10.31 23.19 -19.67
CA ALA A 163 -9.04 22.69 -19.16
C ALA A 163 -9.21 22.12 -17.75
N TYR A 164 -9.96 22.81 -16.89
CA TYR A 164 -10.27 22.29 -15.56
C TYR A 164 -11.20 21.08 -15.61
N ALA A 165 -12.19 21.01 -16.51
CA ALA A 165 -13.03 19.83 -16.66
C ALA A 165 -12.22 18.59 -17.06
N ILE A 166 -11.20 18.75 -17.91
CA ILE A 166 -10.26 17.68 -18.28
C ILE A 166 -9.36 17.32 -17.10
N VAL A 167 -8.81 18.29 -16.37
CA VAL A 167 -7.93 18.04 -15.21
C VAL A 167 -8.70 17.43 -14.04
N GLY A 168 -9.89 17.95 -13.74
CA GLY A 168 -10.80 17.44 -12.71
C GLY A 168 -11.31 16.03 -12.99
N TRP A 169 -11.18 15.55 -14.23
CA TRP A 169 -11.43 14.15 -14.58
C TRP A 169 -10.31 13.20 -14.10
N LEU A 170 -9.12 13.73 -13.82
CA LEU A 170 -7.93 12.99 -13.44
C LEU A 170 -7.48 13.27 -11.99
N ASP A 171 -7.91 14.39 -11.41
CA ASP A 171 -7.54 14.86 -10.07
C ASP A 171 -8.77 15.42 -9.34
N TYR A 172 -9.15 14.80 -8.22
CA TYR A 172 -10.32 15.14 -7.41
C TYR A 172 -10.10 16.38 -6.50
N SER A 173 -9.54 17.46 -7.05
CA SER A 173 -9.11 18.67 -6.29
C SER A 173 -10.19 19.75 -6.10
N LEU A 174 -11.48 19.44 -6.29
CA LEU A 174 -12.59 20.40 -6.06
C LEU A 174 -12.82 20.72 -4.58
N ASP A 175 -12.21 19.95 -3.69
CA ASP A 175 -12.16 20.20 -2.24
C ASP A 175 -11.34 21.45 -1.87
N ARG A 176 -10.49 21.95 -2.78
CA ARG A 176 -9.68 23.16 -2.56
C ARG A 176 -10.51 24.42 -2.76
N PRO A 177 -10.72 25.25 -1.71
CA PRO A 177 -11.58 26.43 -1.78
C PRO A 177 -11.17 27.43 -2.87
N ALA A 178 -9.86 27.56 -3.13
CA ALA A 178 -9.34 28.45 -4.17
C ALA A 178 -9.78 28.03 -5.58
N ILE A 179 -9.80 26.73 -5.86
CA ILE A 179 -10.19 26.19 -7.16
C ILE A 179 -11.70 26.34 -7.35
N ALA A 180 -12.48 25.91 -6.36
CA ALA A 180 -13.94 26.06 -6.38
C ALA A 180 -14.35 27.53 -6.51
N GLY A 181 -13.73 28.44 -5.74
CA GLY A 181 -13.98 29.88 -5.82
C GLY A 181 -13.66 30.47 -7.20
N THR A 182 -12.55 30.04 -7.82
CA THR A 182 -12.19 30.47 -9.17
C THR A 182 -13.21 30.02 -10.21
N LEU A 183 -13.68 28.76 -10.14
CA LEU A 183 -14.70 28.25 -11.05
C LEU A 183 -16.04 28.97 -10.88
N VAL A 184 -16.45 29.25 -9.64
CA VAL A 184 -17.67 30.03 -9.36
C VAL A 184 -17.57 31.42 -9.99
N LEU A 185 -16.43 32.09 -9.87
CA LEU A 185 -16.19 33.38 -10.52
C LEU A 185 -16.24 33.25 -12.04
N TYR A 186 -15.64 32.20 -12.62
CA TYR A 186 -15.69 31.97 -14.07
C TYR A 186 -17.14 31.80 -14.54
N PHE A 187 -17.93 30.96 -13.87
CA PHE A 187 -19.33 30.76 -14.21
C PHE A 187 -20.18 32.02 -14.00
N ALA A 188 -19.98 32.79 -12.93
CA ALA A 188 -20.71 34.03 -12.68
C ALA A 188 -20.44 35.07 -13.78
N VAL A 189 -19.18 35.19 -14.20
CA VAL A 189 -18.80 36.09 -15.29
C VAL A 189 -19.37 35.61 -16.63
N LEU A 190 -19.31 34.32 -16.93
CA LEU A 190 -19.93 33.74 -18.13
C LEU A 190 -21.44 33.96 -18.15
N LEU A 191 -22.14 33.74 -17.03
CA LEU A 191 -23.59 33.93 -16.89
C LEU A 191 -24.01 35.39 -17.03
N SER A 192 -23.26 36.33 -16.43
CA SER A 192 -23.57 37.77 -16.54
C SER A 192 -23.39 38.31 -17.97
N ARG A 193 -22.50 37.70 -18.75
CA ARG A 193 -22.27 38.03 -20.17
C ARG A 193 -23.19 37.24 -21.11
N TRP A 194 -23.84 36.18 -20.64
CA TRP A 194 -24.84 35.45 -21.39
C TRP A 194 -26.10 36.33 -21.52
N ARG A 195 -26.23 37.04 -22.64
CA ARG A 195 -27.52 37.60 -23.06
C ARG A 195 -28.41 36.43 -23.43
N VAL A 196 -29.04 35.83 -22.43
CA VAL A 196 -29.99 34.74 -22.65
C VAL A 196 -31.13 35.34 -23.47
N PRO A 197 -31.40 34.87 -24.71
CA PRO A 197 -32.68 35.20 -25.33
C PRO A 197 -33.77 34.83 -24.33
N PRO A 198 -34.91 35.56 -24.24
CA PRO A 198 -35.94 35.23 -23.27
C PRO A 198 -36.20 33.73 -23.36
N LEU A 199 -35.79 33.01 -22.30
CA LEU A 199 -35.94 31.56 -22.25
C LEU A 199 -37.44 31.33 -22.46
N ALA A 200 -37.81 30.45 -23.39
CA ALA A 200 -39.15 29.88 -23.35
C ALA A 200 -39.39 29.46 -21.89
N PRO A 201 -40.54 29.83 -21.28
CA PRO A 201 -40.72 29.73 -19.83
C PRO A 201 -40.33 28.33 -19.39
N MET A 202 -39.17 28.24 -18.74
CA MET A 202 -38.69 26.96 -18.24
C MET A 202 -39.70 26.54 -17.18
N PRO A 203 -40.23 25.31 -17.20
CA PRO A 203 -41.15 24.89 -16.16
C PRO A 203 -40.45 25.07 -14.80
N LEU A 204 -41.08 25.82 -13.89
CA LEU A 204 -40.58 26.15 -12.55
C LEU A 204 -40.08 24.92 -11.77
N LEU A 205 -40.59 23.74 -12.14
CA LEU A 205 -40.16 22.43 -11.68
C LEU A 205 -38.66 22.15 -11.81
N ILE A 206 -37.98 22.60 -12.87
CA ILE A 206 -36.54 22.29 -13.09
C ILE A 206 -35.63 22.99 -12.06
N PRO A 207 -35.69 24.31 -11.84
CA PRO A 207 -34.88 24.97 -10.81
C PRO A 207 -35.29 24.54 -9.39
N LEU A 208 -36.58 24.28 -9.14
CA LEU A 208 -37.04 23.72 -7.87
C LEU A 208 -36.49 22.31 -7.63
N ALA A 209 -36.44 21.46 -8.65
CA ALA A 209 -35.82 20.14 -8.56
C ALA A 209 -34.31 20.22 -8.32
N GLY A 210 -33.62 21.17 -8.97
CA GLY A 210 -32.20 21.43 -8.74
C GLY A 210 -31.90 21.91 -7.32
N LEU A 211 -32.69 22.86 -6.79
CA LEU A 211 -32.60 23.33 -5.41
C LEU A 211 -32.96 22.24 -4.41
N GLY A 212 -33.99 21.43 -4.71
CA GLY A 212 -34.38 20.27 -3.91
C GLY A 212 -33.27 19.22 -3.85
N PHE A 213 -32.61 18.93 -4.98
CA PHE A 213 -31.46 18.03 -5.04
C PHE A 213 -30.27 18.57 -4.23
N LEU A 214 -29.93 19.84 -4.37
CA LEU A 214 -28.89 20.50 -3.57
C LEU A 214 -29.21 20.46 -2.07
N GLY A 215 -30.46 20.76 -1.69
CA GLY A 215 -30.92 20.68 -0.31
C GLY A 215 -30.80 19.25 0.24
N ALA A 216 -31.25 18.25 -0.52
CA ALA A 216 -31.12 16.85 -0.16
C ALA A 216 -29.65 16.42 -0.03
N ALA A 217 -28.78 16.86 -0.95
CA ALA A 217 -27.35 16.58 -0.90
C ALA A 217 -26.69 17.21 0.33
N ILE A 218 -27.04 18.45 0.70
CA ILE A 218 -26.52 19.10 1.93
C ILE A 218 -26.99 18.32 3.17
N VAL A 219 -28.27 17.98 3.25
CA VAL A 219 -28.83 17.21 4.37
C VAL A 219 -28.14 15.85 4.49
N TRP A 220 -27.85 15.19 3.37
CA TRP A 220 -27.18 13.89 3.34
C TRP A 220 -25.69 13.97 3.68
N LEU A 221 -24.98 14.99 3.20
CA LEU A 221 -23.53 15.13 3.40
C LEU A 221 -23.15 15.73 4.75
N THR A 222 -24.06 16.44 5.42
CA THR A 222 -23.77 17.10 6.70
C THR A 222 -23.41 16.08 7.81
N PRO A 223 -24.20 15.00 8.06
CA PRO A 223 -23.81 13.95 9.00
C PRO A 223 -22.50 13.27 8.63
N VAL A 224 -22.26 13.04 7.33
CA VAL A 224 -21.02 12.42 6.81
C VAL A 224 -19.79 13.27 7.14
N ARG A 225 -19.90 14.58 6.93
CA ARG A 225 -18.82 15.53 7.21
C ARG A 225 -18.59 15.68 8.71
N TYR A 226 -19.67 15.71 9.49
CA TYR A 226 -19.58 15.79 10.94
C TYR A 226 -18.98 14.51 11.56
N ALA A 227 -19.35 13.33 11.05
CA ALA A 227 -18.73 12.06 11.42
C ALA A 227 -17.22 12.06 11.12
N GLY A 228 -16.82 12.55 9.94
CA GLY A 228 -15.40 12.68 9.58
C GLY A 228 -14.62 13.60 10.53
N LEU A 229 -15.21 14.74 10.93
CA LEU A 229 -14.62 15.64 11.93
C LEU A 229 -14.43 14.95 13.29
N LEU A 230 -15.45 14.21 13.76
CA LEU A 230 -15.39 13.47 15.02
C LEU A 230 -14.30 12.39 14.98
N SER A 231 -14.19 11.65 13.88
CA SER A 231 -13.13 10.66 13.68
C SER A 231 -11.74 11.30 13.74
N ALA A 232 -11.53 12.41 13.01
CA ALA A 232 -10.27 13.13 13.03
C ALA A 232 -9.91 13.67 14.43
N ARG A 233 -10.90 14.20 15.16
CA ARG A 233 -10.73 14.67 16.55
C ARG A 233 -10.39 13.53 17.50
N GLY A 234 -11.06 12.39 17.38
CA GLY A 234 -10.81 11.21 18.19
C GLY A 234 -9.40 10.67 17.98
N VAL A 235 -8.94 10.56 16.74
CA VAL A 235 -7.56 10.14 16.43
C VAL A 235 -6.55 11.19 16.94
N ALA A 236 -6.82 12.48 16.78
CA ALA A 236 -5.97 13.54 17.32
C ALA A 236 -5.84 13.49 18.84
N ALA A 237 -6.88 13.04 19.57
CA ALA A 237 -6.83 12.84 21.02
C ALA A 237 -5.83 11.75 21.44
N LEU A 238 -5.49 10.80 20.56
CA LEU A 238 -4.43 9.81 20.83
C LEU A 238 -3.01 10.38 20.67
N ARG A 239 -2.88 11.53 20.02
CA ARG A 239 -1.58 12.21 19.85
C ARG A 239 -1.24 13.13 21.02
N SER A 240 -2.19 13.43 21.91
CA SER A 240 -1.93 14.25 23.09
C SER A 240 -0.99 13.57 24.09
N GLN A 241 -0.38 14.36 24.97
CA GLN A 241 0.46 13.85 26.06
C GLN A 241 -0.12 14.29 27.41
N PRO A 242 -0.72 13.39 28.20
CA PRO A 242 -1.01 11.96 27.92
C PRO A 242 -2.11 11.76 26.86
N PRO A 243 -2.22 10.56 26.24
CA PRO A 243 -3.27 10.26 25.26
C PRO A 243 -4.66 10.23 25.92
N ASP A 244 -5.62 10.99 25.38
CA ASP A 244 -7.00 11.02 25.87
C ASP A 244 -7.84 9.94 25.17
N VAL A 245 -7.71 8.71 25.69
CA VAL A 245 -8.43 7.54 25.20
C VAL A 245 -9.95 7.66 25.37
N ALA A 246 -10.41 8.27 26.46
CA ALA A 246 -11.84 8.36 26.77
C ALA A 246 -12.57 9.30 25.78
N SER A 247 -11.95 10.43 25.43
CA SER A 247 -12.46 11.31 24.39
C SER A 247 -12.40 10.64 23.01
N CYS A 248 -11.30 9.94 22.70
CA CYS A 248 -11.15 9.18 21.47
C CYS A 248 -12.29 8.17 21.26
N VAL A 249 -12.53 7.28 22.22
CA VAL A 249 -13.59 6.26 22.14
C VAL A 249 -14.96 6.91 21.99
N ARG A 250 -15.23 8.00 22.71
CA ARG A 250 -16.52 8.72 22.64
C ARG A 250 -16.77 9.31 21.26
N ASP A 251 -15.80 10.06 20.72
CA ASP A 251 -15.92 10.74 19.44
C ASP A 251 -16.02 9.74 18.29
N LEU A 252 -15.22 8.67 18.33
CA LEU A 252 -15.29 7.60 17.34
C LEU A 252 -16.61 6.81 17.41
N THR A 253 -17.13 6.54 18.61
CA THR A 253 -18.44 5.88 18.79
C THR A 253 -19.55 6.72 18.17
N ARG A 254 -19.55 8.03 18.45
CA ARG A 254 -20.53 8.95 17.86
C ARG A 254 -20.36 9.06 16.35
N SER A 255 -19.13 9.05 15.86
CA SER A 255 -18.83 9.05 14.43
C SER A 255 -19.42 7.81 13.73
N SER A 256 -19.18 6.62 14.30
CA SER A 256 -19.74 5.36 13.79
C SER A 256 -21.27 5.33 13.82
N GLN A 257 -21.91 5.93 14.84
CA GLN A 257 -23.38 6.04 14.89
C GLN A 257 -23.96 6.97 13.81
N LEU A 258 -23.25 8.04 13.46
CA LEU A 258 -23.70 9.02 12.47
C LEU A 258 -23.51 8.55 11.02
N ALA A 259 -22.48 7.73 10.78
CA ALA A 259 -22.21 7.13 9.48
C ALA A 259 -21.86 5.63 9.61
N PRO A 260 -22.82 4.74 9.91
CA PRO A 260 -22.55 3.31 10.13
C PRO A 260 -21.99 2.58 8.90
N TRP A 261 -22.26 3.08 7.70
CA TRP A 261 -21.74 2.54 6.44
C TRP A 261 -20.29 2.93 6.16
N LYS A 262 -19.70 3.83 6.96
CA LYS A 262 -18.29 4.18 6.87
C LYS A 262 -17.47 3.22 7.74
N PRO A 263 -16.63 2.38 7.14
CA PRO A 263 -15.87 1.38 7.89
C PRO A 263 -14.86 2.03 8.83
N GLU A 264 -14.33 3.21 8.50
CA GLU A 264 -13.15 3.78 9.17
C GLU A 264 -13.35 3.95 10.67
N SER A 265 -14.47 4.51 11.11
CA SER A 265 -14.70 4.80 12.53
C SER A 265 -14.88 3.54 13.37
N ALA A 266 -15.59 2.54 12.85
CA ALA A 266 -15.76 1.26 13.54
C ALA A 266 -14.42 0.51 13.65
N LEU A 267 -13.61 0.55 12.59
CA LEU A 267 -12.28 -0.05 12.57
C LEU A 267 -11.29 0.67 13.51
N GLN A 268 -11.33 2.00 13.55
CA GLN A 268 -10.56 2.81 14.50
C GLN A 268 -10.93 2.45 15.95
N LEU A 269 -12.23 2.31 16.27
CA LEU A 269 -12.68 1.88 17.60
C LEU A 269 -12.20 0.48 17.94
N GLY A 270 -12.35 -0.46 17.01
CA GLY A 270 -11.86 -1.82 17.17
C GLY A 270 -10.36 -1.84 17.44
N TRP A 271 -9.60 -1.00 16.73
CA TRP A 271 -8.16 -0.87 16.91
C TRP A 271 -7.78 -0.28 18.27
N VAL A 272 -8.36 0.85 18.67
CA VAL A 272 -8.10 1.46 19.98
C VAL A 272 -8.50 0.51 21.11
N SER A 273 -9.67 -0.11 21.01
CA SER A 273 -10.16 -1.04 22.04
C SER A 273 -9.34 -2.32 22.08
N GLY A 274 -8.84 -2.78 20.93
CA GLY A 274 -7.98 -3.96 20.81
C GLY A 274 -6.58 -3.74 21.39
N SER A 275 -5.94 -2.60 21.08
CA SER A 275 -4.59 -2.29 21.58
C SER A 275 -4.57 -2.15 23.11
N LEU A 276 -5.60 -1.55 23.70
CA LEU A 276 -5.72 -1.41 25.16
C LEU A 276 -5.96 -2.74 25.89
N ARG A 277 -6.64 -3.68 25.24
CA ARG A 277 -7.12 -4.93 25.85
C ARG A 277 -6.36 -6.17 25.35
N TRP A 278 -5.33 -5.98 24.52
CA TRP A 278 -4.61 -7.09 23.88
C TRP A 278 -4.00 -8.07 24.89
N GLN A 279 -3.57 -7.58 26.05
CA GLN A 279 -2.95 -8.40 27.10
C GLN A 279 -3.97 -9.19 27.94
N GLU A 280 -5.26 -8.91 27.82
CA GLU A 280 -6.29 -9.64 28.55
C GLU A 280 -6.36 -11.11 28.08
N GLU A 281 -6.70 -12.03 28.99
CA GLU A 281 -6.86 -13.45 28.66
C GLU A 281 -7.99 -13.69 27.65
N LYS A 282 -9.02 -12.85 27.69
CA LYS A 282 -10.17 -12.92 26.80
C LYS A 282 -10.54 -11.52 26.34
N ILE A 283 -10.64 -11.32 25.03
CA ILE A 283 -10.99 -10.03 24.44
C ILE A 283 -12.49 -9.77 24.64
N PRO A 284 -12.90 -8.57 25.11
CA PRO A 284 -14.32 -8.26 25.24
C PRO A 284 -15.07 -8.32 23.92
N LYS A 285 -16.31 -8.84 23.98
CA LYS A 285 -17.18 -8.97 22.79
C LYS A 285 -17.40 -7.65 22.07
N GLU A 286 -17.45 -6.54 22.80
CA GLU A 286 -17.57 -5.19 22.25
C GLU A 286 -16.44 -4.85 21.28
N THR A 287 -15.19 -5.19 21.63
CA THR A 287 -14.02 -4.96 20.76
C THR A 287 -14.18 -5.75 19.46
N ILE A 288 -14.60 -7.02 19.54
CA ILE A 288 -14.84 -7.88 18.38
C ILE A 288 -15.98 -7.34 17.51
N ASP A 289 -17.08 -6.87 18.12
CA ASP A 289 -18.23 -6.30 17.42
C ASP A 289 -17.85 -5.07 16.59
N TRP A 290 -16.97 -4.20 17.10
CA TRP A 290 -16.49 -3.04 16.33
C TRP A 290 -15.74 -3.44 15.06
N TRP A 291 -14.86 -4.45 15.14
CA TRP A 291 -14.19 -5.01 13.96
C TRP A 291 -15.19 -5.64 12.98
N GLN A 292 -16.16 -6.41 13.49
CA GLN A 292 -17.19 -7.04 12.66
C GLN A 292 -18.05 -6.01 11.93
N ARG A 293 -18.43 -4.90 12.58
CA ARG A 293 -19.18 -3.80 11.94
C ARG A 293 -18.36 -3.12 10.85
N GLY A 294 -17.08 -2.83 11.11
CA GLY A 294 -16.21 -2.23 10.11
C GLY A 294 -15.98 -3.13 8.90
N ILE A 295 -15.80 -4.44 9.13
CA ILE A 295 -15.71 -5.45 8.06
C ILE A 295 -17.04 -5.57 7.31
N ALA A 296 -18.19 -5.50 7.98
CA ALA A 296 -19.49 -5.53 7.30
C ALA A 296 -19.69 -4.33 6.37
N ALA A 297 -19.14 -3.17 6.71
CA ALA A 297 -19.14 -1.98 5.87
C ALA A 297 -18.07 -2.04 4.74
N ALA A 298 -16.98 -2.76 4.94
CA ALA A 298 -15.91 -2.98 3.94
C ALA A 298 -15.45 -4.45 3.91
N PRO A 299 -16.19 -5.34 3.22
CA PRO A 299 -15.99 -6.79 3.29
C PRO A 299 -14.71 -7.28 2.65
N ASP A 300 -14.02 -6.44 1.88
CA ASP A 300 -12.75 -6.74 1.22
C ASP A 300 -11.55 -6.07 1.92
N TRP A 301 -11.76 -5.52 3.12
CA TRP A 301 -10.69 -4.89 3.87
C TRP A 301 -9.86 -5.94 4.64
N VAL A 302 -8.77 -6.37 3.99
CA VAL A 302 -7.79 -7.40 4.42
C VAL A 302 -7.37 -7.25 5.89
N PHE A 303 -6.96 -6.02 6.25
CA PHE A 303 -6.45 -5.65 7.56
C PHE A 303 -7.47 -5.87 8.69
N GLY A 304 -8.76 -5.81 8.34
CA GLY A 304 -9.87 -6.09 9.24
C GLY A 304 -9.87 -7.54 9.70
N TYR A 305 -9.81 -8.46 8.74
CA TYR A 305 -9.84 -9.89 9.02
C TYR A 305 -8.59 -10.37 9.75
N ALA A 306 -7.40 -9.88 9.38
CA ALA A 306 -6.16 -10.26 10.06
C ALA A 306 -6.18 -9.88 11.55
N ARG A 307 -6.56 -8.64 11.88
CA ARG A 307 -6.64 -8.17 13.28
C ARG A 307 -7.80 -8.82 14.04
N LEU A 308 -8.95 -9.02 13.38
CA LEU A 308 -10.05 -9.77 13.96
C LEU A 308 -9.64 -11.19 14.32
N GLY A 309 -8.88 -11.88 13.46
CA GLY A 309 -8.34 -13.21 13.73
C GLY A 309 -7.48 -13.25 15.00
N TRP A 310 -6.58 -12.28 15.16
CA TRP A 310 -5.75 -12.16 16.35
C TRP A 310 -6.56 -11.94 17.63
N LEU A 311 -7.61 -11.12 17.58
CA LEU A 311 -8.50 -10.89 18.73
C LEU A 311 -9.37 -12.11 19.04
N LEU A 312 -9.80 -12.84 18.01
CA LEU A 312 -10.60 -14.05 18.16
C LEU A 312 -9.78 -15.23 18.67
N LEU A 313 -8.46 -15.26 18.45
CA LEU A 313 -7.60 -16.39 18.80
C LEU A 313 -7.75 -16.82 20.28
N LYS A 314 -7.88 -15.84 21.18
CA LYS A 314 -8.06 -16.06 22.62
C LYS A 314 -9.50 -16.48 23.01
N ASN A 315 -10.47 -16.17 22.15
CA ASN A 315 -11.90 -16.31 22.45
C ASN A 315 -12.51 -17.55 21.80
N ASP A 316 -12.21 -17.76 20.52
CA ASP A 316 -12.78 -18.77 19.63
C ASP A 316 -11.77 -19.04 18.49
N PRO A 317 -10.82 -19.97 18.68
CA PRO A 317 -9.83 -20.32 17.67
C PRO A 317 -10.42 -20.77 16.32
N PRO A 318 -11.52 -21.53 16.25
CA PRO A 318 -12.20 -21.82 14.99
C PRO A 318 -12.65 -20.58 14.22
N LEU A 319 -13.26 -19.58 14.89
CA LEU A 319 -13.61 -18.32 14.24
C LEU A 319 -12.37 -17.50 13.86
N ALA A 320 -11.29 -17.57 14.65
CA ALA A 320 -10.02 -16.95 14.29
C ALA A 320 -9.45 -17.54 12.99
N ALA A 321 -9.47 -18.88 12.84
CA ALA A 321 -9.04 -19.55 11.62
C ALA A 321 -9.85 -19.12 10.40
N LYS A 322 -11.18 -18.92 10.54
CA LYS A 322 -12.03 -18.36 9.47
C LYS A 322 -11.63 -16.94 9.10
N ALA A 323 -11.37 -16.08 10.09
CA ALA A 323 -10.95 -14.71 9.85
C ALA A 323 -9.58 -14.66 9.15
N PHE A 324 -8.58 -15.40 9.63
CA PHE A 324 -7.29 -15.50 8.95
C PHE A 324 -7.42 -16.10 7.54
N GLY A 325 -8.27 -17.11 7.36
CA GLY A 325 -8.56 -17.68 6.05
C GLY A 325 -9.07 -16.63 5.07
N ARG A 326 -9.99 -15.75 5.50
CA ARG A 326 -10.48 -14.65 4.66
C ARG A 326 -9.40 -13.60 4.38
N ALA A 327 -8.52 -13.32 5.33
CA ALA A 327 -7.36 -12.44 5.09
C ALA A 327 -6.42 -13.04 4.03
N ILE A 328 -6.15 -14.36 4.09
CA ILE A 328 -5.31 -15.07 3.12
C ILE A 328 -5.94 -15.07 1.73
N GLU A 329 -7.26 -15.26 1.62
CA GLU A 329 -7.98 -15.20 0.34
C GLU A 329 -7.82 -13.83 -0.34
N LEU A 330 -7.82 -12.74 0.44
CA LEU A 330 -7.66 -11.39 -0.09
C LEU A 330 -6.18 -11.05 -0.36
N VAL A 331 -5.27 -11.39 0.56
CA VAL A 331 -3.82 -11.14 0.42
C VAL A 331 -3.02 -12.32 0.97
N PRO A 332 -2.67 -13.29 0.09
CA PRO A 332 -1.92 -14.46 0.50
C PRO A 332 -0.49 -14.17 0.98
N ALA A 333 0.08 -13.03 0.59
CA ALA A 333 1.46 -12.67 0.91
C ALA A 333 1.60 -11.82 2.18
N GLN A 334 0.50 -11.54 2.88
CA GLN A 334 0.51 -10.68 4.05
C GLN A 334 1.25 -11.34 5.22
N ARG A 335 2.24 -10.62 5.77
CA ARG A 335 3.07 -11.11 6.88
C ARG A 335 2.21 -11.39 8.11
N GLY A 336 2.49 -12.51 8.77
CA GLY A 336 1.91 -12.89 10.05
C GLY A 336 0.53 -13.53 9.99
N VAL A 337 -0.11 -13.59 8.81
CA VAL A 337 -1.46 -14.14 8.67
C VAL A 337 -1.44 -15.67 8.66
N PHE A 338 -0.46 -16.30 8.00
CA PHE A 338 -0.30 -17.76 8.04
C PHE A 338 0.16 -18.22 9.42
N TYR A 339 1.01 -17.44 10.10
CA TYR A 339 1.33 -17.67 11.50
C TYR A 339 0.07 -17.59 12.40
N GLY A 340 -0.75 -16.56 12.22
CA GLY A 340 -2.04 -16.43 12.93
C GLY A 340 -2.96 -17.62 12.70
N LEU A 341 -3.10 -18.07 11.45
CA LEU A 341 -3.84 -19.28 11.10
C LEU A 341 -3.26 -20.51 11.79
N GLY A 342 -1.94 -20.70 11.78
CA GLY A 342 -1.27 -21.82 12.45
C GLY A 342 -1.53 -21.83 13.95
N ARG A 343 -1.48 -20.67 14.62
CA ARG A 343 -1.82 -20.54 16.04
C ARG A 343 -3.29 -20.91 16.32
N ALA A 344 -4.20 -20.47 15.45
CA ALA A 344 -5.62 -20.79 15.58
C ALA A 344 -5.88 -22.29 15.41
N LEU A 345 -5.26 -22.92 14.41
CA LEU A 345 -5.35 -24.35 14.15
C LEU A 345 -4.73 -25.19 15.26
N LEU A 346 -3.58 -24.78 15.79
CA LEU A 346 -2.93 -25.46 16.91
C LEU A 346 -3.80 -25.41 18.16
N SER A 347 -4.42 -24.25 18.44
CA SER A 347 -5.35 -24.08 19.57
C SER A 347 -6.65 -24.89 19.39
N ASP A 348 -7.05 -25.18 18.15
CA ASP A 348 -8.17 -26.06 17.80
C ASP A 348 -7.75 -27.55 17.71
N GLY A 349 -6.50 -27.90 18.07
CA GLY A 349 -5.98 -29.27 18.07
C GLY A 349 -5.59 -29.83 16.69
N GLN A 350 -5.57 -28.99 15.65
CA GLN A 350 -5.26 -29.38 14.27
C GLN A 350 -3.76 -29.24 13.97
N THR A 351 -2.91 -29.98 14.69
CA THR A 351 -1.45 -29.80 14.70
C THR A 351 -0.80 -29.90 13.31
N GLU A 352 -1.13 -30.91 12.50
CA GLU A 352 -0.54 -31.06 11.15
C GLU A 352 -0.84 -29.87 10.22
N ARG A 353 -2.06 -29.31 10.34
CA ARG A 353 -2.46 -28.14 9.55
C ARG A 353 -1.80 -26.87 10.08
N ALA A 354 -1.54 -26.79 11.39
CA ALA A 354 -0.76 -25.71 11.97
C ALA A 354 0.69 -25.72 11.48
N ILE A 355 1.33 -26.90 11.44
CA ILE A 355 2.69 -27.06 10.88
C ILE A 355 2.73 -26.59 9.42
N GLU A 356 1.73 -26.99 8.62
CA GLU A 356 1.61 -26.55 7.22
C GLU A 356 1.46 -25.02 7.11
N ALA A 357 0.64 -24.39 7.96
CA ALA A 357 0.47 -22.94 7.98
C ALA A 357 1.78 -22.23 8.37
N PHE A 358 2.48 -22.71 9.40
CA PHE A 358 3.78 -22.16 9.81
C PHE A 358 4.84 -22.29 8.71
N ALA A 359 4.87 -23.42 7.99
CA ALA A 359 5.78 -23.61 6.87
C ALA A 359 5.46 -22.62 5.73
N LEU A 360 4.19 -22.34 5.44
CA LEU A 360 3.83 -21.33 4.42
C LEU A 360 4.19 -19.90 4.84
N GLU A 361 4.10 -19.56 6.13
CA GLU A 361 4.59 -18.27 6.65
C GLU A 361 6.09 -18.14 6.41
N ILE A 362 6.88 -19.14 6.83
CA ILE A 362 8.35 -19.08 6.74
C ILE A 362 8.82 -19.15 5.28
N LEU A 363 8.16 -19.90 4.38
CA LEU A 363 8.51 -19.86 2.96
C LEU A 363 8.37 -18.46 2.36
N ARG A 364 7.39 -17.68 2.84
CA ARG A 364 7.16 -16.32 2.38
C ARG A 364 8.03 -15.30 3.10
N ASP A 365 8.29 -15.52 4.38
CA ASP A 365 9.16 -14.71 5.24
C ASP A 365 10.26 -15.58 5.87
N PRO A 366 11.34 -15.93 5.15
CA PRO A 366 12.33 -16.90 5.66
C PRO A 366 12.98 -16.49 6.98
N ALA A 367 13.16 -15.19 7.19
CA ALA A 367 13.69 -14.66 8.45
C ALA A 367 12.77 -14.93 9.66
N PHE A 368 11.48 -15.26 9.45
CA PHE A 368 10.54 -15.60 10.51
C PHE A 368 10.97 -16.82 11.33
N VAL A 369 11.78 -17.72 10.75
CA VAL A 369 12.38 -18.87 11.47
C VAL A 369 13.29 -18.45 12.63
N THR A 370 13.84 -17.25 12.57
CA THR A 370 14.80 -16.73 13.58
C THR A 370 14.13 -16.07 14.77
N ARG A 371 12.79 -15.95 14.76
CA ARG A 371 12.05 -15.26 15.81
C ARG A 371 12.10 -16.05 17.12
N PRO A 372 12.33 -15.40 18.27
CA PRO A 372 12.38 -16.07 19.59
C PRO A 372 11.08 -16.78 19.99
N LEU A 373 9.96 -16.52 19.30
CA LEU A 373 8.68 -17.17 19.55
C LEU A 373 8.74 -18.70 19.45
N TRP A 374 9.68 -19.27 18.69
CA TRP A 374 9.82 -20.72 18.55
C TRP A 374 10.30 -21.40 19.83
N ALA A 375 10.84 -20.65 20.80
CA ALA A 375 11.20 -21.14 22.12
C ALA A 375 10.02 -21.16 23.11
N GLN A 376 8.80 -20.78 22.67
CA GLN A 376 7.61 -20.87 23.51
C GLN A 376 7.20 -22.34 23.70
N PRO A 377 6.70 -22.74 24.90
CA PRO A 377 6.40 -24.14 25.20
C PRO A 377 5.39 -24.81 24.26
N ASP A 378 4.49 -24.03 23.65
CA ASP A 378 3.48 -24.49 22.70
C ASP A 378 4.05 -24.73 21.28
N LEU A 379 5.12 -24.04 20.91
CA LEU A 379 5.72 -24.11 19.57
C LEU A 379 7.03 -24.90 19.52
N GLU A 380 7.80 -24.94 20.61
CA GLU A 380 9.10 -25.62 20.69
C GLU A 380 9.04 -27.09 20.21
N PRO A 381 8.06 -27.92 20.62
CA PRO A 381 7.98 -29.31 20.17
C PRO A 381 7.67 -29.45 18.67
N LEU A 382 7.07 -28.43 18.07
CA LEU A 382 6.65 -28.43 16.67
C LEU A 382 7.72 -27.88 15.74
N PHE A 383 8.67 -27.10 16.27
CA PHE A 383 9.64 -26.38 15.45
C PHE A 383 10.46 -27.29 14.53
N LYS A 384 10.87 -28.45 15.03
CA LYS A 384 11.57 -29.46 14.22
C LYS A 384 10.69 -29.97 13.07
N GLN A 385 9.42 -30.26 13.33
CA GLN A 385 8.47 -30.75 12.33
C GLN A 385 8.16 -29.67 11.28
N VAL A 386 8.09 -28.40 11.68
CA VAL A 386 7.99 -27.26 10.76
C VAL A 386 9.24 -27.19 9.87
N GLY A 387 10.43 -27.38 10.43
CA GLY A 387 11.69 -27.47 9.68
C GLY A 387 11.69 -28.60 8.65
N GLU A 388 11.24 -29.80 9.02
CA GLU A 388 11.13 -30.95 8.11
C GLU A 388 10.11 -30.67 6.99
N ARG A 389 8.95 -30.10 7.30
CA ARG A 389 7.96 -29.71 6.29
C ARG A 389 8.49 -28.63 5.33
N LEU A 390 9.30 -27.70 5.83
CA LEU A 390 9.95 -26.69 4.99
C LEU A 390 10.98 -27.31 4.04
N GLU A 391 11.81 -28.24 4.53
CA GLU A 391 12.75 -28.99 3.70
C GLU A 391 12.06 -29.72 2.54
N GLU A 392 10.94 -30.39 2.82
CA GLU A 392 10.12 -31.05 1.80
C GLU A 392 9.64 -30.05 0.74
N LYS A 393 9.13 -28.89 1.15
CA LYS A 393 8.63 -27.86 0.25
C LYS A 393 9.72 -27.23 -0.60
N TYR A 394 10.88 -26.89 0.00
CA TYR A 394 12.02 -26.41 -0.76
C TYR A 394 12.50 -27.46 -1.78
N ALA A 395 12.54 -28.75 -1.39
CA ALA A 395 12.92 -29.82 -2.31
C ALA A 395 11.93 -29.99 -3.48
N ILE A 396 10.62 -29.76 -3.26
CA ILE A 396 9.62 -29.76 -4.33
C ILE A 396 9.84 -28.57 -5.27
N LEU A 397 10.01 -27.35 -4.72
CA LEU A 397 10.20 -26.15 -5.52
C LEU A 397 11.49 -26.18 -6.35
N LEU A 398 12.60 -26.64 -5.78
CA LEU A 398 13.89 -26.69 -6.48
C LEU A 398 13.92 -27.71 -7.63
N LYS A 399 13.02 -28.71 -7.61
CA LYS A 399 12.83 -29.66 -8.72
C LYS A 399 11.97 -29.09 -9.85
N ASP A 400 11.31 -27.95 -9.64
CA ASP A 400 10.46 -27.34 -10.65
C ASP A 400 11.32 -26.55 -11.66
N ASP A 401 11.36 -27.04 -12.90
CA ASP A 401 12.11 -26.42 -14.00
C ASP A 401 11.48 -25.12 -14.51
N SER A 402 10.24 -24.80 -14.13
CA SER A 402 9.57 -23.56 -14.51
C SER A 402 10.04 -22.34 -13.71
N LEU A 403 10.75 -22.54 -12.60
CA LEU A 403 11.24 -21.44 -11.76
C LEU A 403 12.48 -20.77 -12.36
N SER A 404 12.53 -19.44 -12.24
CA SER A 404 13.66 -18.63 -12.69
C SER A 404 14.95 -18.98 -11.93
N PRO A 405 16.14 -18.90 -12.57
CA PRO A 405 17.41 -19.17 -11.90
C PRO A 405 17.65 -18.29 -10.67
N GLU A 406 17.22 -17.03 -10.72
CA GLU A 406 17.32 -16.09 -9.61
C GLU A 406 16.52 -16.56 -8.40
N LEU A 407 15.28 -17.02 -8.63
CA LEU A 407 14.46 -17.60 -7.58
C LEU A 407 15.06 -18.90 -7.04
N LYS A 408 15.59 -19.78 -7.90
CA LYS A 408 16.24 -21.02 -7.44
C LYS A 408 17.45 -20.71 -6.54
N GLN A 409 18.25 -19.71 -6.89
CA GLN A 409 19.34 -19.24 -6.05
C GLN A 409 18.83 -18.76 -4.68
N ASP A 410 17.77 -17.96 -4.65
CA ASP A 410 17.16 -17.47 -3.40
C ASP A 410 16.59 -18.62 -2.56
N LEU A 411 15.99 -19.64 -3.19
CA LEU A 411 15.50 -20.83 -2.52
C LEU A 411 16.63 -21.69 -1.94
N HIS A 412 17.76 -21.86 -2.65
CA HIS A 412 18.95 -22.51 -2.11
C HIS A 412 19.55 -21.72 -0.94
N GLN A 413 19.64 -20.39 -1.07
CA GLN A 413 20.09 -19.50 0.01
C GLN A 413 19.23 -19.67 1.28
N ASN A 414 17.91 -19.66 1.12
CA ASN A 414 16.96 -19.80 2.23
C ASN A 414 16.99 -21.23 2.81
N ARG A 415 17.02 -22.29 1.99
CA ARG A 415 17.14 -23.65 2.52
C ARG A 415 18.44 -23.87 3.29
N GLY A 416 19.56 -23.34 2.79
CA GLY A 416 20.84 -23.37 3.50
C GLY A 416 20.78 -22.63 4.85
N GLY A 417 20.09 -21.50 4.91
CA GLY A 417 19.84 -20.77 6.16
C GLY A 417 19.03 -21.59 7.15
N LEU A 418 18.01 -22.33 6.68
CA LEU A 418 17.16 -23.17 7.52
C LEU A 418 17.97 -24.30 8.12
N ARG A 419 18.79 -24.95 7.29
CA ARG A 419 19.70 -26.01 7.71
C ARG A 419 20.71 -25.51 8.72
N TRP A 420 21.29 -24.33 8.50
CA TRP A 420 22.20 -23.69 9.45
C TRP A 420 21.50 -23.41 10.80
N TRP A 421 20.28 -22.88 10.76
CA TRP A 421 19.49 -22.60 11.96
C TRP A 421 19.18 -23.86 12.78
N LEU A 422 18.82 -24.94 12.08
CA LEU A 422 18.56 -26.27 12.65
C LEU A 422 19.84 -27.09 12.92
N GLU A 423 21.01 -26.46 12.88
CA GLU A 423 22.32 -27.07 13.19
C GLU A 423 22.78 -28.18 12.23
N ASN A 424 22.16 -28.28 11.04
CA ASN A 424 22.53 -29.19 9.95
C ASN A 424 23.64 -28.60 9.07
N TYR A 425 24.81 -28.28 9.65
CA TYR A 425 25.89 -27.53 9.00
C TYR A 425 26.43 -28.15 7.70
N LYS A 426 26.45 -29.49 7.61
CA LYS A 426 26.93 -30.20 6.41
C LYS A 426 26.05 -29.89 5.19
N GLN A 427 24.73 -30.02 5.33
CA GLN A 427 23.79 -29.77 4.24
C GLN A 427 23.65 -28.27 3.95
N ALA A 428 23.78 -27.42 4.96
CA ALA A 428 23.86 -25.97 4.76
C ALA A 428 25.07 -25.58 3.88
N ARG A 429 26.22 -26.26 4.07
CA ARG A 429 27.42 -26.05 3.26
C ARG A 429 27.20 -26.43 1.80
N GLU A 430 26.50 -27.53 1.55
CA GLU A 430 26.17 -28.01 0.21
C GLU A 430 25.29 -27.00 -0.53
N ASP A 431 24.25 -26.45 0.13
CA ASP A 431 23.38 -25.43 -0.48
C ASP A 431 24.09 -24.09 -0.71
N TRP A 432 24.93 -23.66 0.22
CA TRP A 432 25.62 -22.38 0.12
C TRP A 432 26.89 -22.41 -0.72
N GLN A 433 27.32 -23.56 -1.24
CA GLN A 433 28.57 -23.67 -1.99
C GLN A 433 28.57 -22.77 -3.23
N GLU A 434 27.53 -22.89 -4.06
CA GLU A 434 27.39 -22.15 -5.32
C GLU A 434 26.44 -20.95 -5.16
N ASP A 435 25.29 -21.16 -4.51
CA ASP A 435 24.21 -20.16 -4.46
C ASP A 435 24.28 -19.22 -3.25
N GLY A 436 25.08 -19.58 -2.24
CA GLY A 436 25.17 -18.86 -0.97
C GLY A 436 25.88 -17.52 -1.07
N SER A 437 25.41 -16.53 -0.30
CA SER A 437 26.09 -15.26 -0.13
C SER A 437 27.43 -15.45 0.59
N GLU A 438 28.43 -14.64 0.26
CA GLU A 438 29.73 -14.70 0.93
C GLU A 438 29.62 -14.48 2.46
N THR A 439 28.64 -13.67 2.90
CA THR A 439 28.34 -13.52 4.34
C THR A 439 27.82 -14.83 4.94
N SER A 440 26.91 -15.54 4.27
CA SER A 440 26.38 -16.82 4.75
C SER A 440 27.47 -17.90 4.88
N LYS A 441 28.40 -17.94 3.90
CA LYS A 441 29.58 -18.81 3.96
C LYS A 441 30.45 -18.48 5.18
N LEU A 442 30.74 -17.21 5.46
CA LEU A 442 31.53 -16.82 6.64
C LEU A 442 30.84 -17.15 7.96
N VAL A 443 29.52 -16.93 8.06
CA VAL A 443 28.73 -17.33 9.23
C VAL A 443 28.83 -18.83 9.47
N LEU A 444 28.74 -19.64 8.40
CA LEU A 444 28.91 -21.08 8.49
C LEU A 444 30.33 -21.49 8.93
N GLN A 445 31.38 -20.83 8.41
CA GLN A 445 32.76 -21.11 8.80
C GLN A 445 32.99 -20.86 10.30
N LEU A 446 32.44 -19.75 10.82
CA LEU A 446 32.48 -19.42 12.25
C LEU A 446 31.68 -20.43 13.10
N ALA A 447 30.54 -20.91 12.60
CA ALA A 447 29.74 -21.92 13.28
C ALA A 447 30.45 -23.29 13.33
N SER A 448 31.19 -23.66 12.28
CA SER A 448 31.96 -24.91 12.22
C SER A 448 33.33 -24.85 12.93
N LEU A 449 33.63 -23.77 13.65
CA LEU A 449 34.90 -23.54 14.36
C LEU A 449 36.15 -23.65 13.44
N GLU A 450 36.03 -23.23 12.18
CA GLU A 450 37.17 -23.13 11.27
C GLU A 450 38.12 -21.97 11.68
N SER A 451 39.38 -21.98 11.20
CA SER A 451 40.40 -21.04 11.69
C SER A 451 40.01 -19.57 11.46
N SER A 452 40.10 -18.75 12.52
CA SER A 452 39.73 -17.33 12.50
C SER A 452 40.51 -16.51 11.45
N GLU A 453 41.75 -16.90 11.15
CA GLU A 453 42.61 -16.24 10.16
C GLU A 453 42.08 -16.35 8.72
N SER A 454 41.46 -17.50 8.38
CA SER A 454 40.80 -17.67 7.08
C SER A 454 39.57 -16.78 6.95
N VAL A 455 38.82 -16.60 8.04
CA VAL A 455 37.60 -15.77 8.06
C VAL A 455 37.98 -14.30 7.91
N GLU A 456 39.00 -13.84 8.62
CA GLU A 456 39.44 -12.43 8.59
C GLU A 456 39.90 -12.00 7.18
N THR A 457 40.67 -12.85 6.50
CA THR A 457 41.15 -12.57 5.14
C THR A 457 39.99 -12.35 4.16
N LYS A 458 38.96 -13.19 4.23
CA LYS A 458 37.75 -13.07 3.40
C LYS A 458 36.89 -11.89 3.82
N LEU A 459 36.77 -11.61 5.12
CA LEU A 459 35.99 -10.49 5.66
C LEU A 459 36.53 -9.13 5.16
N ARG A 460 37.86 -8.99 5.03
CA ARG A 460 38.49 -7.78 4.49
C ARG A 460 38.03 -7.45 3.07
N LEU A 461 37.75 -8.47 2.26
CA LEU A 461 37.30 -8.32 0.86
C LEU A 461 35.83 -7.89 0.74
N LEU A 462 35.02 -8.04 1.79
CA LEU A 462 33.60 -7.68 1.74
C LEU A 462 33.37 -6.16 1.83
N PRO A 463 32.32 -5.63 1.18
CA PRO A 463 31.94 -4.23 1.33
C PRO A 463 31.46 -3.91 2.76
N PRO A 464 31.62 -2.65 3.22
CA PRO A 464 31.17 -2.22 4.54
C PRO A 464 29.66 -2.46 4.68
N SER A 465 29.27 -3.10 5.78
CA SER A 465 27.90 -3.52 6.04
C SER A 465 27.70 -3.93 7.48
N ALA A 466 26.45 -3.91 7.94
CA ALA A 466 26.11 -4.26 9.32
C ALA A 466 26.61 -5.67 9.70
N ALA A 467 26.36 -6.69 8.88
CA ALA A 467 26.91 -8.03 9.06
C ALA A 467 28.45 -8.07 9.11
N LYS A 468 29.14 -7.32 8.24
CA LYS A 468 30.60 -7.27 8.23
C LYS A 468 31.13 -6.75 9.56
N TRP A 469 30.59 -5.62 10.03
CA TRP A 469 31.02 -5.02 11.29
C TRP A 469 30.65 -5.87 12.50
N ALA A 470 29.52 -6.59 12.46
CA ALA A 470 29.15 -7.54 13.50
C ALA A 470 30.14 -8.71 13.59
N ILE A 471 30.57 -9.26 12.45
CA ILE A 471 31.60 -10.32 12.41
C ILE A 471 32.95 -9.76 12.89
N GLU A 472 33.33 -8.55 12.46
CA GLU A 472 34.57 -7.91 12.92
C GLU A 472 34.56 -7.63 14.43
N ALA A 473 33.41 -7.23 14.98
CA ALA A 473 33.22 -7.04 16.42
C ALA A 473 33.41 -8.34 17.21
N TRP A 474 33.06 -9.48 16.61
CA TRP A 474 33.30 -10.79 17.20
C TRP A 474 34.79 -11.12 17.22
N LEU A 475 35.46 -10.98 16.07
CA LEU A 475 36.88 -11.33 15.88
C LEU A 475 37.84 -10.43 16.67
N HIS A 476 37.48 -9.16 16.89
CA HIS A 476 38.32 -8.14 17.55
C HIS A 476 37.63 -7.59 18.82
N PRO A 477 37.76 -8.28 19.98
CA PRO A 477 37.17 -7.85 21.24
C PRO A 477 37.53 -6.42 21.65
N GLU A 478 38.74 -5.96 21.30
CA GLU A 478 39.28 -4.63 21.59
C GLU A 478 38.52 -3.49 20.88
N HIS A 479 37.85 -3.78 19.76
CA HIS A 479 37.11 -2.80 18.96
C HIS A 479 35.60 -3.07 18.92
N ARG A 480 35.13 -4.06 19.66
CA ARG A 480 33.76 -4.59 19.64
C ARG A 480 32.68 -3.52 19.78
N LEU A 481 32.79 -2.63 20.77
CA LEU A 481 31.81 -1.56 20.99
C LEU A 481 31.69 -0.64 19.77
N LYS A 482 32.82 -0.17 19.24
CA LYS A 482 32.84 0.73 18.08
C LYS A 482 32.27 0.05 16.84
N ARG A 483 32.63 -1.21 16.60
CA ARG A 483 32.11 -1.98 15.45
C ARG A 483 30.62 -2.28 15.56
N LEU A 484 30.10 -2.55 16.76
CA LEU A 484 28.66 -2.68 16.96
C LEU A 484 27.93 -1.35 16.75
N GLN A 485 28.51 -0.22 17.16
CA GLN A 485 27.95 1.11 16.84
C GLN A 485 27.92 1.36 15.33
N ASP A 486 29.01 1.04 14.61
CA ASP A 486 29.07 1.15 13.14
C ASP A 486 28.02 0.25 12.46
N ALA A 487 27.80 -0.96 13.00
CA ALA A 487 26.80 -1.91 12.49
C ALA A 487 25.37 -1.37 12.66
N TRP A 488 25.02 -0.91 13.87
CA TRP A 488 23.70 -0.35 14.16
C TRP A 488 23.43 0.96 13.42
N ALA A 489 24.46 1.78 13.20
CA ALA A 489 24.36 3.01 12.43
C ALA A 489 24.02 2.75 10.96
N LEU A 490 24.57 1.69 10.37
CA LEU A 490 24.22 1.26 9.01
C LEU A 490 22.86 0.59 8.93
N ALA A 491 22.47 -0.18 9.95
CA ALA A 491 21.22 -0.92 9.94
C ALA A 491 19.98 -0.06 10.24
N THR A 492 20.13 0.99 11.06
CA THR A 492 19.03 1.84 11.53
C THR A 492 19.39 3.32 11.41
N PRO A 493 19.14 3.95 10.24
CA PRO A 493 19.64 5.29 9.94
C PRO A 493 18.97 6.43 10.74
N LYS A 494 17.85 6.18 11.45
CA LYS A 494 17.05 7.24 12.09
C LYS A 494 17.35 7.48 13.58
N THR A 495 17.98 6.56 14.30
CA THR A 495 18.66 6.76 15.61
C THR A 495 19.05 5.40 16.20
N VAL A 496 20.32 5.24 16.60
CA VAL A 496 20.79 4.05 17.31
C VAL A 496 20.44 4.18 18.79
N SER A 497 19.57 3.31 19.31
CA SER A 497 19.29 3.28 20.76
C SER A 497 20.55 2.83 21.51
N PRO A 498 21.09 3.63 22.46
CA PRO A 498 22.25 3.23 23.25
C PRO A 498 22.03 1.93 24.04
N GLU A 499 20.77 1.67 24.41
CA GLU A 499 20.37 0.47 25.13
C GLU A 499 20.57 -0.80 24.30
N ILE A 500 20.13 -0.81 23.04
CA ILE A 500 20.27 -1.97 22.15
C ILE A 500 21.74 -2.27 21.86
N VAL A 501 22.58 -1.24 21.71
CA VAL A 501 24.03 -1.41 21.54
C VAL A 501 24.65 -2.02 22.80
N GLY A 502 24.28 -1.52 23.98
CA GLY A 502 24.74 -2.06 25.26
C GLY A 502 24.34 -3.52 25.47
N GLN A 503 23.08 -3.86 25.17
CA GLN A 503 22.58 -5.24 25.21
C GLN A 503 23.34 -6.13 24.21
N SER A 504 23.55 -5.68 22.97
CA SER A 504 24.33 -6.40 21.95
C SER A 504 25.76 -6.68 22.42
N LEU A 505 26.41 -5.71 23.07
CA LEU A 505 27.76 -5.88 23.62
C LEU A 505 27.79 -6.90 24.77
N SER A 506 26.86 -6.75 25.72
CA SER A 506 26.81 -7.63 26.90
C SER A 506 26.56 -9.09 26.53
N THR A 507 25.64 -9.32 25.59
CA THR A 507 25.29 -10.65 25.11
C THR A 507 26.40 -11.25 24.25
N MET A 508 27.05 -10.45 23.40
CA MET A 508 28.20 -10.91 22.62
C MET A 508 29.37 -11.31 23.52
N ASN A 509 29.60 -10.59 24.62
CA ASN A 509 30.66 -10.93 25.58
C ASN A 509 30.36 -12.21 26.36
N ALA A 510 29.09 -12.51 26.61
CA ALA A 510 28.66 -13.68 27.38
C ALA A 510 28.54 -14.96 26.53
N ALA A 511 28.42 -14.82 25.21
CA ALA A 511 28.19 -15.96 24.32
C ALA A 511 29.45 -16.84 24.16
N PRO A 512 29.30 -18.19 24.16
CA PRO A 512 30.41 -19.12 24.03
C PRO A 512 31.00 -19.16 22.61
N ASN A 513 30.18 -18.91 21.59
CA ASN A 513 30.60 -18.83 20.19
C ASN A 513 29.66 -17.90 19.40
N PHE A 514 30.06 -17.56 18.18
CA PHE A 514 29.33 -16.61 17.34
C PHE A 514 27.93 -17.12 16.95
N ASP A 515 27.80 -18.43 16.75
CA ASP A 515 26.53 -19.07 16.36
C ASP A 515 25.50 -19.01 17.50
N ASP A 516 25.92 -19.31 18.73
CA ASP A 516 25.09 -19.21 19.94
C ASP A 516 24.69 -17.77 20.22
N TRP A 517 25.60 -16.81 20.00
CA TRP A 517 25.25 -15.39 20.07
C TRP A 517 24.12 -15.01 19.11
N LEU A 518 24.20 -15.45 17.85
CA LEU A 518 23.15 -15.15 16.86
C LEU A 518 21.83 -15.85 17.17
N LYS A 519 21.87 -17.13 17.58
CA LYS A 519 20.66 -17.95 17.77
C LYS A 519 19.93 -17.68 19.09
N ARG A 520 20.69 -17.51 20.18
CA ARG A 520 20.15 -17.45 21.56
C ARG A 520 20.53 -16.17 22.29
N GLY A 521 21.71 -15.63 22.02
CA GLY A 521 22.23 -14.44 22.70
C GLY A 521 21.72 -13.11 22.13
N SER A 522 21.04 -13.09 21.00
CA SER A 522 20.67 -11.83 20.33
C SER A 522 19.68 -11.01 21.17
N PRO A 523 19.85 -9.67 21.28
CA PRO A 523 18.85 -8.82 21.87
C PRO A 523 17.52 -8.95 21.13
N THR A 524 16.44 -8.87 21.89
CA THR A 524 15.08 -9.00 21.38
C THR A 524 14.32 -7.69 21.54
N GLN A 525 13.54 -7.34 20.52
CA GLN A 525 12.67 -6.17 20.55
C GLN A 525 11.27 -6.58 20.12
N MET A 526 10.25 -6.01 20.77
CA MET A 526 8.87 -6.16 20.31
C MET A 526 8.67 -5.31 19.07
N THR A 527 8.23 -5.93 17.99
CA THR A 527 7.85 -5.24 16.76
C THR A 527 6.41 -5.57 16.39
N PRO A 528 5.65 -4.59 15.89
CA PRO A 528 4.30 -4.84 15.41
C PRO A 528 4.35 -5.79 14.22
N LEU A 529 3.42 -6.75 14.18
CA LEU A 529 3.36 -7.72 13.09
C LEU A 529 2.87 -7.10 11.77
N PHE A 530 2.09 -6.03 11.88
CA PHE A 530 1.54 -5.29 10.76
C PHE A 530 2.10 -3.87 10.78
N ASP A 531 2.52 -3.37 9.62
CA ASP A 531 2.90 -1.98 9.49
C ASP A 531 1.68 -1.07 9.64
N ALA A 532 1.82 0.02 10.41
CA ALA A 532 0.76 1.02 10.60
C ALA A 532 0.32 1.65 9.27
N ASP A 533 1.23 1.68 8.29
CA ASP A 533 1.00 2.22 6.95
C ASP A 533 0.00 1.41 6.12
N GLY A 534 -0.24 0.13 6.44
CA GLY A 534 -1.29 -0.67 5.77
C GLY A 534 -2.70 -0.11 5.98
N MET A 535 -2.91 0.69 7.03
CA MET A 535 -4.18 1.36 7.31
C MET A 535 -4.29 2.75 6.64
N SER A 536 -3.27 3.21 5.91
CA SER A 536 -3.12 4.59 5.41
C SER A 536 -3.84 4.89 4.10
N GLY A 537 -4.53 3.93 3.47
CA GLY A 537 -5.20 4.12 2.17
C GLY A 537 -6.15 5.33 2.08
N ASN A 538 -6.63 5.83 3.23
CA ASN A 538 -7.44 7.05 3.36
C ASN A 538 -6.92 8.07 4.41
N GLY A 539 -5.63 8.02 4.80
CA GLY A 539 -5.03 8.99 5.74
C GLY A 539 -5.60 9.04 7.16
N ALA A 540 -6.56 8.16 7.50
CA ALA A 540 -7.32 8.24 8.74
C ALA A 540 -6.68 7.48 9.93
N PHE A 541 -5.60 6.74 9.71
CA PHE A 541 -4.96 5.89 10.73
C PHE A 541 -3.50 6.24 11.01
N GLU A 542 -2.94 7.26 10.37
CA GLU A 542 -1.56 7.66 10.60
C GLU A 542 -1.37 8.12 12.05
N GLY A 543 -0.51 7.42 12.79
CA GLY A 543 0.21 7.98 13.95
C GLY A 543 -0.60 8.31 15.20
N GLY A 544 -1.34 7.34 15.76
CA GLY A 544 -1.60 7.35 17.20
C GLY A 544 -0.37 6.89 17.98
N LYS A 545 -0.20 7.32 19.23
CA LYS A 545 0.87 6.79 20.12
C LYS A 545 0.68 5.32 20.50
N LEU A 546 -0.52 4.77 20.30
CA LEU A 546 -0.82 3.37 20.58
C LEU A 546 -0.16 2.51 19.50
N GLU A 547 0.67 1.58 19.92
CA GLU A 547 1.25 0.59 19.03
C GLU A 547 0.18 -0.40 18.56
N ASP A 548 0.35 -0.92 17.35
CA ASP A 548 -0.57 -1.92 16.82
C ASP A 548 -0.43 -3.26 17.55
N PHE A 549 -1.49 -4.06 17.50
CA PHE A 549 -1.53 -5.43 18.01
C PHE A 549 -1.71 -6.39 16.83
N PRO A 550 -1.13 -7.59 16.84
CA PRO A 550 -0.22 -8.18 17.82
C PRO A 550 1.23 -7.68 17.66
N GLN A 551 1.98 -7.79 18.75
CA GLN A 551 3.43 -7.58 18.76
C GLN A 551 4.13 -8.92 18.93
N LEU A 552 5.24 -9.09 18.23
CA LEU A 552 6.07 -10.28 18.33
C LEU A 552 7.51 -9.88 18.59
N SER A 553 8.20 -10.68 19.39
CA SER A 553 9.63 -10.51 19.60
C SER A 553 10.38 -10.87 18.31
N GLU A 554 11.32 -10.02 17.94
CA GLU A 554 12.24 -10.25 16.85
C GLU A 554 13.66 -10.41 17.36
N ASN A 555 14.44 -11.24 16.67
CA ASN A 555 15.89 -11.33 16.85
C ASN A 555 16.52 -10.12 16.16
N THR A 556 16.81 -9.07 16.92
CA THR A 556 17.11 -7.75 16.34
C THR A 556 18.42 -7.78 15.56
N VAL A 557 19.45 -8.48 16.05
CA VAL A 557 20.74 -8.61 15.33
C VAL A 557 20.56 -9.33 14.00
N LEU A 558 19.88 -10.48 13.97
CA LEU A 558 19.69 -11.19 12.70
C LEU A 558 18.83 -10.40 11.72
N THR A 559 17.72 -9.84 12.20
CA THR A 559 16.77 -9.11 11.36
C THR A 559 17.42 -7.87 10.74
N HIS A 560 18.25 -7.14 11.50
CA HIS A 560 18.83 -5.89 11.04
C HIS A 560 20.20 -6.03 10.38
N PHE A 561 21.02 -7.01 10.79
CA PHE A 561 22.39 -7.12 10.28
C PHE A 561 22.51 -8.16 9.17
N PHE A 562 21.73 -9.24 9.25
CA PHE A 562 21.94 -10.45 8.45
C PHE A 562 20.75 -10.87 7.58
N ALA A 563 19.55 -10.29 7.77
CA ALA A 563 18.33 -10.73 7.09
C ALA A 563 18.53 -10.85 5.58
N ASP A 564 18.82 -9.77 4.87
CA ASP A 564 18.97 -9.76 3.40
C ASP A 564 20.10 -10.65 2.85
N ARG A 565 20.93 -11.24 3.72
CA ARG A 565 22.12 -12.02 3.33
C ARG A 565 22.05 -13.48 3.69
N LEU A 566 21.44 -13.80 4.82
CA LEU A 566 21.14 -15.18 5.22
C LEU A 566 19.79 -15.62 4.63
N TRP A 567 18.85 -14.68 4.51
CA TRP A 567 17.44 -14.88 4.19
C TRP A 567 16.97 -13.90 3.12
N ARG A 568 16.82 -14.36 1.88
CA ARG A 568 16.31 -13.51 0.82
C ARG A 568 14.80 -13.61 0.77
N SER A 569 14.14 -12.49 1.05
CA SER A 569 12.68 -12.42 0.96
C SER A 569 12.24 -12.45 -0.51
N PRO A 570 11.40 -13.41 -0.94
CA PRO A 570 10.88 -13.46 -2.30
C PRO A 570 9.76 -12.43 -2.47
N ASP A 571 10.13 -11.15 -2.61
CA ASP A 571 9.16 -10.04 -2.61
C ASP A 571 8.20 -10.09 -3.79
N TYR A 572 8.70 -10.40 -5.00
CA TYR A 572 7.87 -10.57 -6.19
C TYR A 572 8.44 -11.63 -7.16
N PHE A 573 7.83 -12.81 -7.13
CA PHE A 573 8.05 -13.90 -8.08
C PHE A 573 6.71 -14.55 -8.42
N PRO A 574 6.05 -14.17 -9.53
CA PRO A 574 4.74 -14.70 -9.89
C PRO A 574 4.69 -16.23 -10.00
N GLU A 575 5.76 -16.85 -10.48
CA GLU A 575 5.95 -18.29 -10.54
C GLU A 575 5.96 -18.94 -9.14
N PHE A 576 6.61 -18.30 -8.16
CA PHE A 576 6.63 -18.75 -6.77
C PHE A 576 5.22 -18.68 -6.16
N ASP A 577 4.52 -17.56 -6.33
CA ASP A 577 3.17 -17.39 -5.79
C ASP A 577 2.15 -18.34 -6.42
N LYS A 578 2.32 -18.69 -7.70
CA LYS A 578 1.53 -19.75 -8.36
C LYS A 578 1.80 -21.13 -7.75
N ALA A 579 3.06 -21.47 -7.50
CA ALA A 579 3.41 -22.74 -6.87
C ALA A 579 2.82 -22.83 -5.45
N LEU A 580 2.95 -21.75 -4.66
CA LEU A 580 2.39 -21.69 -3.30
C LEU A 580 0.86 -21.76 -3.29
N GLN A 581 0.18 -21.21 -4.30
CA GLN A 581 -1.29 -21.13 -4.34
C GLN A 581 -1.97 -22.49 -4.19
N LEU A 582 -1.37 -23.56 -4.72
CA LEU A 582 -1.90 -24.92 -4.58
C LEU A 582 -1.94 -25.37 -3.11
N TRP A 583 -0.84 -25.16 -2.37
CA TRP A 583 -0.75 -25.51 -0.95
C TRP A 583 -1.66 -24.62 -0.10
N ARG A 584 -1.71 -23.33 -0.40
CA ARG A 584 -2.60 -22.38 0.30
C ARG A 584 -4.06 -22.79 0.16
N THR A 585 -4.51 -23.09 -1.06
CA THR A 585 -5.91 -23.48 -1.32
C THR A 585 -6.24 -24.81 -0.65
N ALA A 586 -5.31 -25.78 -0.68
CA ALA A 586 -5.49 -27.06 -0.01
C ALA A 586 -5.60 -26.90 1.52
N LEU A 587 -4.72 -26.10 2.13
CA LEU A 587 -4.75 -25.80 3.56
C LEU A 587 -6.05 -25.09 3.95
N LEU A 588 -6.46 -24.05 3.23
CA LEU A 588 -7.69 -23.31 3.52
C LEU A 588 -8.93 -24.20 3.40
N LYS A 589 -9.01 -24.99 2.33
CA LYS A 589 -10.12 -25.93 2.16
C LYS A 589 -10.19 -26.92 3.33
N ALA A 590 -9.06 -27.49 3.73
CA ALA A 590 -9.00 -28.41 4.85
C ALA A 590 -9.34 -27.73 6.18
N ALA A 591 -8.79 -26.54 6.45
CA ALA A 591 -8.99 -25.79 7.68
C ALA A 591 -10.43 -25.30 7.88
N LEU A 592 -11.13 -24.97 6.79
CA LEU A 592 -12.44 -24.32 6.84
C LEU A 592 -13.62 -25.29 6.64
N GLN A 593 -13.40 -26.46 6.03
CA GLN A 593 -14.38 -27.52 5.92
C GLN A 593 -14.22 -28.48 7.11
N ARG A 594 -15.09 -28.36 8.11
CA ARG A 594 -15.29 -29.45 9.08
C ARG A 594 -16.08 -30.55 8.35
N GLU A 595 -15.54 -31.76 8.35
CA GLU A 595 -16.31 -32.98 8.04
C GLU A 595 -17.41 -33.22 9.09
#